data_AF-A0A2H9Q3W0-F1
#
_entry.id   AF-A0A2H9Q3W0-F1
#
_cell.length_a   1.000
_cell.length_b   1.000
_cell.length_c   1.000
_cell.angle_alpha   90.00
_cell.angle_beta   90.00
_cell.angle_gamma   90.00
#
_symmetry.space_group_name_H-M   'P 1'
#
loop_
_entity.id
_entity.type
_entity.pdbx_description
1 polymer ?
#
loop_
_entity_poly.entity_id
_entity_poly.type
_entity_poly.pdbx_seq_one_letter_code
_entity_poly.pdbx_strand_id
1 'polypeptide(L)'
;GVVYYQDSCANSTDVLEWFCDSSGDAYNATYSCPAGCSNEACTSNQDYPDEICDDSDNGKNYTHQGDVDYTLDNEELSFTDECERNYVVEYFCSSDDYPDFVKQSCGSSKICSDGECVPLSTNQSTGNINVSSECIDEESVCDGTYYNYCTNGRWLNAQQIPGQCGYQSITSRNNLARRLDSATDTSEQGSKGLFYLLLVLIVLIILGVIIVIYYLMKKRDKTHNQKFGSSQSPAPPKAPPFGPRHPPAAQPAQSNPPRFSYLKLPAHLQRPLGK
;
A
#
# COMPACT_ATOMS: atom_id res chain seq x y z
N GLY A 1 16.43 -20.13 -29.30
CA GLY A 1 17.46 -19.82 -28.31
C GLY A 1 16.81 -19.02 -27.21
N VAL A 2 17.16 -19.28 -25.96
CA VAL A 2 16.70 -18.45 -24.83
C VAL A 2 17.46 -17.13 -24.89
N VAL A 3 16.73 -16.01 -24.82
CA VAL A 3 17.31 -14.66 -24.75
C VAL A 3 17.31 -14.27 -23.28
N TYR A 4 18.46 -13.84 -22.77
CA TYR A 4 18.62 -13.37 -21.40
C TYR A 4 18.83 -11.86 -21.43
N TYR A 5 18.14 -11.15 -20.55
CA TYR A 5 18.36 -9.75 -20.27
C TYR A 5 18.95 -9.63 -18.86
N GLN A 6 19.77 -8.62 -18.64
CA GLN A 6 20.45 -8.36 -17.37
C GLN A 6 20.23 -6.91 -16.99
N ASP A 7 20.16 -6.68 -15.69
CA ASP A 7 20.09 -5.35 -15.12
C ASP A 7 21.37 -4.59 -15.45
N SER A 8 21.25 -3.26 -15.50
CA SER A 8 22.40 -2.42 -15.82
C SER A 8 22.21 -1.01 -15.29
N CYS A 9 23.32 -0.35 -14.94
CA CYS A 9 23.26 1.09 -14.69
C CYS A 9 23.08 1.82 -16.01
N ALA A 10 21.91 2.41 -16.23
CA ALA A 10 21.65 3.26 -17.40
C ALA A 10 22.51 4.53 -17.36
N ASN A 11 22.77 5.04 -16.15
CA ASN A 11 23.76 6.07 -15.85
C ASN A 11 24.20 5.95 -14.38
N SER A 12 24.92 6.95 -13.84
CA SER A 12 25.45 6.92 -12.47
C SER A 12 24.39 6.92 -11.36
N THR A 13 23.14 7.25 -11.66
CA THR A 13 22.04 7.39 -10.69
C THR A 13 20.80 6.60 -11.06
N ASP A 14 20.78 5.92 -12.21
CA ASP A 14 19.61 5.16 -12.65
C ASP A 14 19.99 3.71 -12.98
N VAL A 15 19.24 2.77 -12.42
CA VAL A 15 19.29 1.35 -12.78
C VAL A 15 18.18 1.04 -13.78
N LEU A 16 18.54 0.35 -14.87
CA LEU A 16 17.61 -0.31 -15.79
C LEU A 16 17.47 -1.75 -15.30
N GLU A 17 16.29 -2.06 -14.81
CA GLU A 17 15.93 -3.36 -14.25
C GLU A 17 15.06 -4.15 -15.23
N TRP A 18 15.37 -5.42 -15.41
CA TRP A 18 14.57 -6.36 -16.19
C TRP A 18 13.78 -7.29 -15.29
N PHE A 19 12.50 -7.45 -15.58
CA PHE A 19 11.61 -8.34 -14.84
C PHE A 19 10.72 -9.12 -15.80
N CYS A 20 10.21 -10.26 -15.32
CA CYS A 20 9.22 -11.04 -16.06
C CYS A 20 7.82 -10.76 -15.52
N ASP A 21 6.83 -10.66 -16.40
CA ASP A 21 5.43 -10.69 -16.00
C ASP A 21 4.97 -12.12 -15.65
N SER A 22 3.69 -12.29 -15.32
CA SER A 22 3.11 -13.59 -14.99
C SER A 22 3.04 -14.58 -16.17
N SER A 23 3.17 -14.09 -17.40
CA SER A 23 3.24 -14.92 -18.62
C SER A 23 4.68 -15.34 -18.94
N GLY A 24 5.67 -14.78 -18.23
CA GLY A 24 7.09 -14.99 -18.49
C GLY A 24 7.68 -14.06 -19.56
N ASP A 25 6.94 -13.05 -20.00
CA ASP A 25 7.42 -12.06 -20.95
C ASP A 25 8.33 -11.05 -20.24
N ALA A 26 9.46 -10.70 -20.86
CA ALA A 26 10.46 -9.81 -20.28
C ALA A 26 10.12 -8.33 -20.55
N TYR A 27 10.14 -7.54 -19.49
CA TYR A 27 9.95 -6.08 -19.48
C TYR A 27 11.13 -5.42 -18.75
N ASN A 28 11.26 -4.11 -18.90
CA ASN A 28 12.18 -3.34 -18.09
C ASN A 28 11.55 -2.07 -17.54
N ALA A 29 12.09 -1.61 -16.42
CA ALA A 29 11.82 -0.32 -15.81
C ALA A 29 13.14 0.38 -15.50
N THR A 30 13.10 1.71 -15.44
CA THR A 30 14.24 2.50 -14.95
C THR A 30 13.86 3.08 -13.60
N TYR A 31 14.69 2.82 -12.59
CA TYR A 31 14.53 3.34 -11.23
C TYR A 31 15.72 4.24 -10.88
N SER A 32 15.45 5.34 -10.19
CA SER A 32 16.47 6.30 -9.77
C SER A 32 17.01 5.91 -8.40
N CYS A 33 18.27 5.50 -8.36
CA CYS A 33 19.03 5.17 -7.16
C CYS A 33 19.55 6.45 -6.48
N PRO A 34 18.97 6.89 -5.35
CA PRO A 34 19.34 8.18 -4.74
C PRO A 34 20.79 8.22 -4.26
N ALA A 35 21.33 7.07 -3.83
CA ALA A 35 22.71 6.90 -3.43
C ALA A 35 23.67 6.56 -4.59
N GLY A 36 23.15 6.36 -5.81
CA GLY A 36 23.90 6.03 -7.02
C GLY A 36 23.72 4.58 -7.48
N CYS A 37 24.16 4.30 -8.71
CA CYS A 37 24.14 2.96 -9.31
C CYS A 37 25.57 2.47 -9.57
N SER A 38 25.86 1.24 -9.15
CA SER A 38 27.12 0.56 -9.41
C SER A 38 26.93 -0.94 -9.41
N ASN A 39 27.70 -1.67 -10.23
CA ASN A 39 27.57 -3.12 -10.39
C ASN A 39 26.12 -3.56 -10.66
N GLU A 40 25.46 -2.84 -11.57
CA GLU A 40 24.11 -3.19 -12.07
C GLU A 40 22.99 -3.05 -11.02
N ALA A 41 23.28 -2.48 -9.84
CA ALA A 41 22.33 -2.28 -8.75
C ALA A 41 22.45 -0.89 -8.11
N CYS A 42 21.41 -0.50 -7.37
CA CYS A 42 21.51 0.68 -6.50
C CYS A 42 22.52 0.43 -5.38
N THR A 43 23.32 1.44 -5.08
CA THR A 43 24.25 1.42 -3.94
C THR A 43 23.58 2.03 -2.73
N SER A 44 23.97 1.62 -1.53
CA SER A 44 23.53 2.24 -0.28
C SER A 44 24.58 3.18 0.32
N ASN A 45 24.12 4.12 1.16
CA ASN A 45 24.95 4.97 2.00
C ASN A 45 24.22 5.32 3.31
N GLN A 46 24.78 6.20 4.14
CA GLN A 46 24.17 6.58 5.42
C GLN A 46 22.79 7.26 5.26
N ASP A 47 22.57 7.98 4.16
CA ASP A 47 21.32 8.68 3.86
C ASP A 47 20.36 7.82 3.03
N TYR A 48 20.77 6.65 2.54
CA TYR A 48 19.94 5.69 1.81
C TYR A 48 20.50 4.29 2.08
N PRO A 49 20.21 3.69 3.25
CA PRO A 49 20.68 2.36 3.60
C PRO A 49 20.04 1.30 2.69
N ASP A 50 20.58 0.08 2.73
CA ASP A 50 19.92 -1.06 2.08
C ASP A 50 18.51 -1.22 2.64
N GLU A 51 17.61 -1.72 1.81
CA GLU A 51 16.24 -2.06 2.21
C GLU A 51 16.27 -3.13 3.30
N ILE A 52 15.41 -2.98 4.30
CA ILE A 52 15.30 -3.93 5.42
C ILE A 52 13.83 -4.28 5.57
N CYS A 53 13.54 -5.58 5.60
CA CYS A 53 12.24 -6.13 5.99
C CYS A 53 12.45 -7.03 7.21
N ASP A 54 11.79 -6.70 8.32
CA ASP A 54 11.77 -7.53 9.52
C ASP A 54 10.35 -8.03 9.77
N ASP A 55 10.24 -9.31 10.11
CA ASP A 55 8.98 -10.02 10.31
C ASP A 55 9.00 -10.65 11.70
N SER A 56 8.16 -10.13 12.58
CA SER A 56 8.18 -10.46 14.00
C SER A 56 7.72 -11.88 14.35
N ASP A 57 7.01 -12.56 13.45
CA ASP A 57 6.48 -13.92 13.69
C ASP A 57 7.10 -15.00 12.80
N ASN A 58 8.02 -14.58 11.92
CA ASN A 58 8.90 -15.37 11.07
C ASN A 58 8.16 -16.06 9.91
N GLY A 59 7.48 -15.28 9.10
CA GLY A 59 6.99 -15.68 7.79
C GLY A 59 5.47 -15.79 7.78
N LYS A 60 4.96 -16.96 7.40
CA LYS A 60 3.50 -17.19 7.30
C LYS A 60 3.02 -17.98 8.51
N ASN A 61 2.71 -17.28 9.59
CA ASN A 61 2.28 -17.79 10.88
C ASN A 61 0.89 -17.27 11.32
N TYR A 62 -0.14 -17.84 10.70
CA TYR A 62 -1.56 -17.56 10.98
C TYR A 62 -2.07 -17.84 12.42
N THR A 63 -1.21 -18.24 13.35
CA THR A 63 -1.56 -18.56 14.75
C THR A 63 -0.95 -17.62 15.77
N HIS A 64 -0.22 -16.61 15.30
CA HIS A 64 0.33 -15.53 16.08
C HIS A 64 0.10 -14.25 15.28
N GLN A 65 -0.22 -13.14 15.95
CA GLN A 65 -0.25 -11.86 15.25
C GLN A 65 1.19 -11.37 15.07
N GLY A 66 1.59 -11.12 13.83
CA GLY A 66 2.84 -10.51 13.46
C GLY A 66 2.68 -9.06 13.00
N ASP A 67 3.79 -8.34 13.08
CA ASP A 67 4.10 -7.10 12.39
C ASP A 67 5.27 -7.31 11.40
N VAL A 68 5.17 -6.67 10.24
CA VAL A 68 6.24 -6.49 9.25
C VAL A 68 6.67 -5.04 9.24
N ASP A 69 7.92 -4.78 9.60
CA ASP A 69 8.55 -3.46 9.52
C ASP A 69 9.47 -3.41 8.29
N TYR A 70 9.20 -2.47 7.38
CA TYR A 70 9.92 -2.31 6.12
C TYR A 70 10.50 -0.90 5.99
N THR A 71 11.79 -0.81 5.65
CA THR A 71 12.47 0.47 5.38
C THR A 71 12.92 0.53 3.93
N LEU A 72 12.51 1.57 3.21
CA LEU A 72 12.92 1.88 1.83
C LEU A 72 13.22 3.36 1.72
N ASP A 73 14.40 3.75 1.22
CA ASP A 73 14.78 5.16 1.01
C ASP A 73 14.61 6.04 2.28
N ASN A 74 14.84 5.48 3.47
CA ASN A 74 14.53 6.05 4.81
C ASN A 74 13.06 6.29 5.12
N GLU A 75 12.13 5.80 4.31
CA GLU A 75 10.73 5.73 4.66
C GLU A 75 10.46 4.40 5.38
N GLU A 76 9.84 4.49 6.56
CA GLU A 76 9.46 3.34 7.37
C GLU A 76 7.96 3.06 7.15
N LEU A 77 7.66 1.83 6.76
CA LEU A 77 6.33 1.28 6.58
C LEU A 77 6.16 0.11 7.55
N SER A 78 4.97 -0.03 8.14
CA SER A 78 4.66 -1.14 9.03
C SER A 78 3.31 -1.74 8.67
N PHE A 79 3.24 -3.06 8.64
CA PHE A 79 2.06 -3.83 8.30
C PHE A 79 1.80 -4.87 9.39
N THR A 80 0.65 -4.77 10.05
CA THR A 80 0.24 -5.70 11.10
C THR A 80 -0.75 -6.71 10.55
N ASP A 81 -0.60 -7.98 10.93
CA ASP A 81 -1.59 -9.00 10.62
C ASP A 81 -2.97 -8.61 11.13
N GLU A 82 -3.96 -8.81 10.27
CA GLU A 82 -5.31 -8.36 10.55
C GLU A 82 -6.35 -9.38 10.11
N CYS A 83 -7.53 -9.25 10.70
CA CYS A 83 -8.64 -10.10 10.34
C CYS A 83 -9.51 -9.45 9.28
N GLU A 84 -9.71 -10.14 8.16
CA GLU A 84 -10.76 -9.83 7.20
C GLU A 84 -11.82 -10.92 7.22
N ARG A 85 -12.88 -10.71 8.02
CA ARG A 85 -13.86 -11.76 8.39
C ARG A 85 -13.13 -12.91 9.10
N ASN A 86 -13.39 -14.16 8.71
CA ASN A 86 -12.70 -15.33 9.27
C ASN A 86 -11.40 -15.71 8.56
N TYR A 87 -10.76 -14.74 7.91
CA TYR A 87 -9.48 -14.90 7.25
C TYR A 87 -8.45 -14.02 7.93
N VAL A 88 -7.25 -14.56 8.14
CA VAL A 88 -6.08 -13.77 8.47
C VAL A 88 -5.53 -13.20 7.16
N VAL A 89 -5.37 -11.88 7.11
CA VAL A 89 -4.48 -11.21 6.16
C VAL A 89 -3.13 -11.18 6.84
N GLU A 90 -2.26 -12.05 6.35
CA GLU A 90 -0.92 -12.31 6.86
C GLU A 90 0.08 -11.49 6.07
N TYR A 91 0.75 -10.55 6.70
CA TYR A 91 1.89 -9.83 6.13
C TYR A 91 3.18 -10.55 6.52
N PHE A 92 4.10 -10.69 5.58
CA PHE A 92 5.36 -11.39 5.81
C PHE A 92 6.49 -10.83 4.96
N CYS A 93 7.74 -11.03 5.39
CA CYS A 93 8.89 -10.76 4.54
C CYS A 93 9.12 -11.92 3.56
N SER A 94 9.10 -11.61 2.27
CA SER A 94 9.37 -12.58 1.19
C SER A 94 10.84 -12.99 1.15
N SER A 95 11.18 -13.98 0.31
CA SER A 95 12.57 -14.46 0.17
C SER A 95 13.54 -13.44 -0.42
N ASP A 96 13.02 -12.36 -1.01
CA ASP A 96 13.77 -11.26 -1.58
C ASP A 96 13.76 -10.02 -0.65
N ASP A 97 13.40 -10.19 0.63
CA ASP A 97 13.32 -9.13 1.65
C ASP A 97 12.30 -8.00 1.34
N TYR A 98 11.26 -8.32 0.58
CA TYR A 98 10.10 -7.43 0.36
C TYR A 98 8.89 -7.80 1.22
N PRO A 99 8.11 -6.82 1.71
CA PRO A 99 6.82 -7.09 2.34
C PRO A 99 5.85 -7.65 1.29
N ASP A 100 5.20 -8.75 1.63
CA ASP A 100 4.15 -9.40 0.84
C ASP A 100 3.02 -9.82 1.78
N PHE A 101 1.88 -10.27 1.21
CA PHE A 101 0.78 -10.75 2.02
C PHE A 101 0.09 -11.98 1.43
N VAL A 102 -0.50 -12.78 2.31
CA VAL A 102 -1.36 -13.90 1.93
C VAL A 102 -2.64 -13.87 2.75
N LYS A 103 -3.73 -14.38 2.19
CA LYS A 103 -5.00 -14.49 2.88
C LYS A 103 -5.31 -15.95 3.16
N GLN A 104 -5.50 -16.31 4.43
CA GLN A 104 -5.71 -17.68 4.87
C GLN A 104 -6.99 -17.82 5.71
N SER A 105 -7.88 -18.74 5.34
CA SER A 105 -9.08 -19.07 6.16
C SER A 105 -8.65 -19.77 7.45
N CYS A 106 -9.26 -19.36 8.57
CA CYS A 106 -9.12 -20.07 9.85
C CYS A 106 -9.91 -21.40 9.91
N GLY A 107 -10.75 -21.66 8.91
CA GLY A 107 -11.58 -22.86 8.82
C GLY A 107 -12.74 -22.88 9.81
N SER A 108 -13.31 -24.07 10.03
CA SER A 108 -14.56 -24.24 10.80
C SER A 108 -14.37 -24.39 12.31
N SER A 109 -13.15 -24.68 12.78
CA SER A 109 -12.83 -24.94 14.19
C SER A 109 -12.13 -23.79 14.90
N LYS A 110 -11.71 -22.76 14.16
CA LYS A 110 -11.03 -21.56 14.68
C LYS A 110 -11.74 -20.31 14.18
N ILE A 111 -11.43 -19.19 14.81
CA ILE A 111 -11.91 -17.88 14.40
C ILE A 111 -10.76 -16.89 14.32
N CYS A 112 -10.79 -15.99 13.33
CA CYS A 112 -9.83 -14.89 13.28
C CYS A 112 -10.16 -13.85 14.34
N SER A 113 -9.21 -13.60 15.24
CA SER A 113 -9.29 -12.59 16.28
C SER A 113 -7.94 -11.87 16.36
N ASP A 114 -7.93 -10.53 16.38
CA ASP A 114 -6.71 -9.71 16.45
C ASP A 114 -5.57 -10.21 15.52
N GLY A 115 -5.87 -10.47 14.24
CA GLY A 115 -4.85 -10.89 13.27
C GLY A 115 -4.41 -12.35 13.34
N GLU A 116 -4.94 -13.18 14.25
CA GLU A 116 -4.54 -14.58 14.39
C GLU A 116 -5.74 -15.55 14.41
N CYS A 117 -5.53 -16.79 13.95
CA CYS A 117 -6.52 -17.85 14.04
C CYS A 117 -6.50 -18.52 15.43
N VAL A 118 -7.43 -18.13 16.29
CA VAL A 118 -7.60 -18.67 17.64
C VAL A 118 -8.67 -19.76 17.70
N PRO A 119 -8.58 -20.75 18.62
CA PRO A 119 -9.64 -21.74 18.82
C PRO A 119 -10.98 -21.08 19.15
N LEU A 120 -12.08 -21.59 18.57
CA LEU A 120 -13.42 -21.15 18.96
C LEU A 120 -13.64 -21.47 20.45
N SER A 121 -13.76 -20.42 21.28
CA SER A 121 -14.11 -20.62 22.68
C SER A 121 -15.59 -21.00 22.78
N THR A 122 -15.90 -22.23 23.20
CA THR A 122 -17.27 -22.71 23.40
C THR A 122 -17.94 -22.17 24.67
N ASN A 123 -17.37 -21.12 25.29
CA ASN A 123 -17.97 -20.51 26.47
C ASN A 123 -19.09 -19.57 26.07
N GLN A 124 -20.23 -20.14 25.65
CA GLN A 124 -21.50 -19.43 25.70
C GLN A 124 -22.59 -20.28 26.33
N SER A 125 -22.92 -19.85 27.55
CA SER A 125 -24.21 -19.98 28.19
C SER A 125 -25.35 -19.90 27.19
N THR A 126 -26.29 -20.81 27.36
CA THR A 126 -27.59 -20.94 26.71
C THR A 126 -28.28 -19.60 26.48
N GLY A 127 -28.06 -19.00 25.31
CA GLY A 127 -28.88 -17.92 24.75
C GLY A 127 -29.77 -18.52 23.67
N ASN A 128 -31.07 -18.41 23.86
CA ASN A 128 -32.09 -19.04 23.02
C ASN A 128 -32.11 -18.36 21.63
N ILE A 129 -31.55 -19.01 20.61
CA ILE A 129 -31.58 -18.50 19.22
C ILE A 129 -32.80 -19.08 18.50
N ASN A 130 -33.67 -18.18 18.04
CA ASN A 130 -34.69 -18.47 17.05
C ASN A 130 -33.96 -18.73 15.71
N VAL A 131 -33.64 -20.00 15.45
CA VAL A 131 -33.01 -20.44 14.21
C VAL A 131 -34.04 -20.36 13.08
N SER A 132 -33.98 -19.25 12.35
CA SER A 132 -34.75 -19.02 11.12
C SER A 132 -33.86 -18.31 10.09
N SER A 133 -32.75 -18.96 9.73
CA SER A 133 -32.13 -18.85 8.40
C SER A 133 -31.00 -19.87 8.34
N GLU A 134 -31.03 -20.74 7.33
CA GLU A 134 -29.83 -21.42 6.87
C GLU A 134 -28.85 -20.35 6.40
N CYS A 135 -27.57 -20.48 6.76
CA CYS A 135 -26.51 -19.58 6.30
C CYS A 135 -25.46 -20.36 5.52
N ILE A 136 -24.65 -19.62 4.76
CA ILE A 136 -23.56 -20.21 3.99
C ILE A 136 -22.34 -20.32 4.90
N ASP A 137 -21.63 -21.46 4.85
CA ASP A 137 -20.40 -21.63 5.64
C ASP A 137 -19.40 -20.50 5.37
N GLU A 138 -18.74 -20.06 6.44
CA GLU A 138 -17.82 -18.93 6.47
C GLU A 138 -18.45 -17.53 6.29
N GLU A 139 -19.78 -17.45 6.18
CA GLU A 139 -20.50 -16.17 6.19
C GLU A 139 -20.36 -15.50 7.56
N SER A 140 -20.20 -14.17 7.57
CA SER A 140 -20.09 -13.38 8.79
C SER A 140 -20.87 -12.08 8.70
N VAL A 141 -21.54 -11.70 9.78
CA VAL A 141 -22.29 -10.44 9.87
C VAL A 141 -22.00 -9.73 11.20
N CYS A 142 -21.83 -8.42 11.14
CA CYS A 142 -21.72 -7.57 12.32
C CYS A 142 -23.08 -7.02 12.73
N ASP A 143 -23.43 -7.20 14.01
CA ASP A 143 -24.55 -6.52 14.66
C ASP A 143 -23.99 -5.65 15.80
N GLY A 144 -23.78 -4.36 15.52
CA GLY A 144 -23.04 -3.48 16.42
C GLY A 144 -21.60 -3.96 16.61
N THR A 145 -21.22 -4.28 17.86
CA THR A 145 -19.90 -4.84 18.22
C THR A 145 -19.88 -6.36 18.29
N TYR A 146 -21.00 -7.02 17.98
CA TYR A 146 -21.09 -8.47 17.99
C TYR A 146 -20.87 -9.05 16.60
N TYR A 147 -19.95 -10.01 16.53
CA TYR A 147 -19.64 -10.81 15.36
C TYR A 147 -20.48 -12.08 15.35
N ASN A 148 -21.23 -12.30 14.27
CA ASN A 148 -21.98 -13.52 14.01
C ASN A 148 -21.28 -14.27 12.89
N TYR A 149 -20.97 -15.55 13.10
CA TYR A 149 -20.24 -16.38 12.15
C TYR A 149 -21.01 -17.65 11.84
N CYS A 150 -21.08 -18.03 10.56
CA CYS A 150 -21.72 -19.24 10.12
C CYS A 150 -20.70 -20.37 9.93
N THR A 151 -21.02 -21.54 10.49
CA THR A 151 -20.25 -22.76 10.27
C THR A 151 -21.18 -23.97 10.30
N ASN A 152 -20.95 -24.92 9.40
CA ASN A 152 -21.79 -26.10 9.18
C ASN A 152 -23.28 -25.74 8.99
N GLY A 153 -23.56 -24.69 8.22
CA GLY A 153 -24.89 -24.20 7.86
C GLY A 153 -25.66 -23.57 9.02
N ARG A 154 -24.97 -23.19 10.10
CA ARG A 154 -25.59 -22.62 11.31
C ARG A 154 -24.82 -21.41 11.81
N TRP A 155 -25.57 -20.36 12.14
CA TRP A 155 -25.04 -19.22 12.88
C TRP A 155 -24.60 -19.67 14.27
N LEU A 156 -23.34 -19.39 14.60
CA LEU A 156 -22.88 -19.40 15.98
C LEU A 156 -23.50 -18.23 16.74
N ASN A 157 -23.57 -18.38 18.06
CA ASN A 157 -24.02 -17.31 18.94
C ASN A 157 -23.12 -16.07 18.77
N ALA A 158 -23.73 -14.88 18.79
CA ALA A 158 -23.04 -13.61 18.61
C ALA A 158 -21.98 -13.39 19.70
N GLN A 159 -20.75 -13.03 19.34
CA GLN A 159 -19.63 -12.82 20.27
C GLN A 159 -18.92 -11.49 20.00
N GLN A 160 -18.37 -10.87 21.04
CA GLN A 160 -17.44 -9.75 20.87
C GLN A 160 -16.05 -10.33 20.64
N ILE A 161 -15.55 -10.18 19.43
CA ILE A 161 -14.25 -10.72 19.01
C ILE A 161 -13.33 -9.54 18.74
N PRO A 162 -12.19 -9.44 19.45
CA PRO A 162 -11.21 -8.39 19.19
C PRO A 162 -10.80 -8.30 17.72
N GLY A 163 -10.73 -7.07 17.20
CA GLY A 163 -10.45 -6.79 15.79
C GLY A 163 -11.68 -6.95 14.87
N GLN A 164 -12.78 -7.52 15.34
CA GLN A 164 -14.01 -7.72 14.56
C GLN A 164 -15.09 -6.71 14.94
N CYS A 165 -15.89 -6.29 13.95
CA CYS A 165 -17.05 -5.42 14.17
C CYS A 165 -16.75 -4.14 14.99
N GLY A 166 -15.52 -3.61 14.86
CA GLY A 166 -15.06 -2.44 15.60
C GLY A 166 -14.88 -2.67 17.11
N TYR A 167 -14.95 -3.92 17.59
CA TYR A 167 -14.66 -4.26 18.98
C TYR A 167 -13.16 -4.35 19.21
N GLN A 168 -12.70 -3.71 20.29
CA GLN A 168 -11.31 -3.68 20.72
C GLN A 168 -11.25 -4.19 22.15
N SER A 169 -10.38 -5.18 22.44
CA SER A 169 -10.22 -5.73 23.78
C SER A 169 -9.59 -4.70 24.73
N ILE A 170 -10.04 -4.68 25.99
CA ILE A 170 -9.44 -3.83 27.03
C ILE A 170 -7.99 -4.24 27.32
N THR A 171 -7.61 -5.49 27.03
CA THR A 171 -6.25 -6.02 27.26
C THR A 171 -5.22 -5.46 26.26
N SER A 172 -5.64 -5.13 25.03
CA SER A 172 -4.76 -4.57 23.97
C SER A 172 -4.39 -3.10 24.21
N ARG A 173 -4.95 -2.43 25.23
CA ARG A 173 -4.57 -1.06 25.61
C ARG A 173 -3.21 -0.96 26.32
N ASN A 174 -2.52 -2.06 26.59
CA ASN A 174 -1.40 -2.04 27.52
C ASN A 174 0.01 -1.88 26.92
N ASN A 175 0.22 -1.80 25.60
CA ASN A 175 1.60 -1.66 25.08
C ASN A 175 1.89 -0.51 24.10
N LEU A 176 0.91 0.31 23.68
CA LEU A 176 1.23 1.50 22.85
C LEU A 176 0.59 2.83 23.32
N ALA A 177 -0.49 2.77 24.11
CA ALA A 177 -1.27 3.97 24.47
C ALA A 177 -0.72 4.81 25.65
N ARG A 178 0.44 4.47 26.25
CA ARG A 178 0.94 5.15 27.46
C ARG A 178 2.05 6.18 27.23
N ARG A 179 2.50 6.42 25.99
CA ARG A 179 3.54 7.43 25.71
C ARG A 179 3.10 8.66 24.93
N LEU A 180 1.86 8.76 24.44
CA LEU A 180 1.42 9.96 23.70
C LEU A 180 0.12 10.65 24.16
N ASP A 181 -0.63 10.09 25.12
CA ASP A 181 -1.89 10.72 25.58
C ASP A 181 -1.76 11.49 26.91
N SER A 182 -0.55 11.76 27.39
CA SER A 182 -0.33 12.71 28.50
C SER A 182 -0.22 14.15 28.01
N ALA A 183 -1.15 14.57 27.16
CA ALA A 183 -1.50 15.97 26.96
C ALA A 183 -2.93 16.07 26.40
N THR A 184 -3.84 16.47 27.29
CA THR A 184 -5.21 16.94 27.01
C THR A 184 -6.29 15.86 26.95
N ASP A 185 -6.54 15.29 28.12
CA ASP A 185 -7.86 14.80 28.50
C ASP A 185 -8.84 15.99 28.58
N THR A 186 -9.68 16.15 27.56
CA THR A 186 -10.97 16.83 27.71
C THR A 186 -12.05 15.99 27.05
N SER A 187 -12.73 15.21 27.89
CA SER A 187 -14.07 14.74 27.62
C SER A 187 -15.00 15.91 27.32
N GLU A 188 -15.44 16.09 26.07
CA GLU A 188 -16.70 16.77 25.79
C GLU A 188 -17.45 16.07 24.67
N GLN A 189 -18.72 15.76 24.94
CA GLN A 189 -19.70 15.34 23.97
C GLN A 189 -19.80 16.42 22.88
N GLY A 190 -19.05 16.25 21.80
CA GLY A 190 -19.01 17.19 20.68
C GLY A 190 -20.38 17.27 20.01
N SER A 191 -21.11 18.35 20.33
CA SER A 191 -22.33 18.74 19.63
C SER A 191 -22.06 18.77 18.13
N LYS A 192 -22.75 17.90 17.38
CA LYS A 192 -22.71 17.85 15.90
C LYS A 192 -22.96 19.23 15.26
N GLY A 193 -23.55 20.18 16.00
CA GLY A 193 -23.75 21.56 15.57
C GLY A 193 -22.45 22.33 15.26
N LEU A 194 -21.35 22.08 15.96
CA LEU A 194 -20.07 22.76 15.69
C LEU A 194 -19.47 22.32 14.35
N PHE A 195 -19.60 21.04 14.00
CA PHE A 195 -19.15 20.51 12.71
C PHE A 195 -19.96 21.11 11.55
N TYR A 196 -21.29 21.19 11.68
CA TYR A 196 -22.13 21.83 10.65
C TYR A 196 -21.86 23.33 10.52
N LEU A 197 -21.60 24.04 11.62
CA LEU A 197 -21.27 25.46 11.58
C LEU A 197 -19.94 25.68 10.84
N LEU A 198 -18.93 24.84 11.10
CA LEU A 198 -17.64 24.89 10.43
C LEU A 198 -17.77 24.58 8.93
N LEU A 199 -18.57 23.59 8.54
CA LEU A 199 -18.86 23.30 7.13
C LEU A 199 -19.54 24.48 6.42
N VAL A 200 -20.53 25.11 7.05
CA VAL A 200 -21.20 26.30 6.48
C VAL A 200 -20.23 27.46 6.30
N LEU A 201 -19.32 27.67 7.26
CA LEU A 201 -18.32 28.73 7.19
C LEU A 201 -17.32 28.49 6.04
N ILE A 202 -16.87 27.25 5.84
CA ILE A 202 -16.02 26.86 4.71
C ILE A 202 -16.72 27.14 3.38
N VAL A 203 -18.00 26.77 3.24
CA VAL A 203 -18.78 27.01 2.02
C VAL A 203 -18.88 28.52 1.71
N LEU A 204 -19.10 29.36 2.73
CA LEU A 204 -19.15 30.82 2.55
C LEU A 204 -17.81 31.41 2.12
N ILE A 205 -16.69 30.89 2.65
CA ILE A 205 -15.35 31.30 2.24
C ILE A 205 -15.10 30.94 0.77
N ILE A 206 -15.45 29.71 0.36
CA ILE A 206 -15.30 29.26 -1.03
C ILE A 206 -16.10 30.15 -1.98
N LEU A 207 -17.37 30.46 -1.65
CA LEU A 207 -18.20 31.37 -2.44
C LEU A 207 -17.57 32.78 -2.53
N GLY A 208 -17.02 33.29 -1.43
CA GLY A 208 -16.28 34.56 -1.41
C GLY A 208 -15.08 34.56 -2.35
N VAL A 209 -14.26 33.50 -2.33
CA VAL A 209 -13.09 33.34 -3.21
C VAL A 209 -13.52 33.30 -4.69
N ILE A 210 -14.57 32.54 -5.02
CA ILE A 210 -15.10 32.48 -6.39
C ILE A 210 -15.55 33.86 -6.87
N ILE A 211 -16.23 34.63 -6.02
CA ILE A 211 -16.65 36.00 -6.35
C ILE A 211 -15.43 36.90 -6.60
N VAL A 212 -14.40 36.83 -5.76
CA VAL A 212 -13.16 37.60 -5.94
C VAL A 212 -12.46 37.23 -7.24
N ILE A 213 -12.31 35.94 -7.54
CA ILE A 213 -11.72 35.46 -8.80
C ILE A 213 -12.52 35.98 -10.00
N TYR A 214 -13.85 35.92 -9.96
CA TYR A 214 -14.71 36.47 -11.00
C TYR A 214 -14.46 37.97 -11.23
N TYR A 215 -14.32 38.77 -10.17
CA TYR A 215 -14.01 40.20 -10.29
C TYR A 215 -12.61 40.46 -10.83
N LEU A 216 -11.61 39.64 -10.45
CA LEU A 216 -10.26 39.73 -10.98
C LEU A 216 -10.22 39.39 -12.48
N MET A 217 -10.95 38.36 -12.91
CA MET A 217 -11.10 38.00 -14.33
C MET A 217 -11.83 39.09 -15.13
N LYS A 218 -12.93 39.63 -14.57
CA LYS A 218 -13.68 40.73 -15.19
C LYS A 218 -12.87 42.03 -15.30
N LYS A 219 -11.92 42.26 -14.39
CA LYS A 219 -10.97 43.38 -14.49
C LYS A 219 -9.98 43.16 -15.63
N ARG A 220 -9.54 41.92 -15.87
CA ARG A 220 -8.59 41.55 -16.94
C ARG A 220 -9.16 41.80 -18.34
N ASP A 221 -10.47 41.54 -18.53
CA ASP A 221 -11.14 41.74 -19.83
C ASP A 221 -11.29 43.21 -20.25
N LYS A 222 -11.17 44.17 -19.31
CA LYS A 222 -11.15 45.61 -19.67
C LYS A 222 -9.81 46.09 -20.22
N THR A 223 -8.74 45.31 -20.04
CA THR A 223 -7.37 45.66 -20.44
C THR A 223 -6.88 45.00 -21.72
N HIS A 224 -7.64 44.07 -22.32
CA HIS A 224 -7.21 43.37 -23.55
C HIS A 224 -7.68 44.01 -24.88
N ASN A 225 -8.47 45.10 -24.85
CA ASN A 225 -8.95 45.78 -26.06
C ASN A 225 -8.06 46.92 -26.58
N GLN A 226 -6.81 47.04 -26.13
CA GLN A 226 -5.82 47.91 -26.78
C GLN A 226 -4.44 47.23 -26.81
N LYS A 227 -4.16 46.49 -27.89
CA LYS A 227 -2.91 46.56 -28.67
C LYS A 227 -2.90 45.45 -29.73
N PHE A 228 -3.34 45.81 -30.93
CA PHE A 228 -2.99 45.14 -32.17
C PHE A 228 -1.66 45.74 -32.65
N GLY A 229 -0.67 44.91 -33.00
CA GLY A 229 0.62 45.40 -33.50
C GLY A 229 1.68 44.31 -33.68
N SER A 230 1.56 43.58 -34.80
CA SER A 230 2.63 42.99 -35.64
C SER A 230 4.02 42.69 -35.01
N SER A 231 4.42 41.42 -35.01
CA SER A 231 5.75 41.03 -35.51
C SER A 231 5.81 39.54 -35.89
N GLN A 232 6.68 39.24 -36.85
CA GLN A 232 6.73 38.11 -37.76
C GLN A 232 7.22 36.79 -37.12
N SER A 233 6.72 35.65 -37.61
CA SER A 233 7.29 34.31 -37.35
C SER A 233 8.58 34.09 -38.16
N PRO A 234 9.68 33.62 -37.56
CA PRO A 234 10.80 33.06 -38.31
C PRO A 234 10.53 31.61 -38.73
N ALA A 235 11.03 31.22 -39.91
CA ALA A 235 10.91 29.88 -40.47
C ALA A 235 11.79 28.83 -39.73
N PRO A 236 11.42 27.53 -39.75
CA PRO A 236 12.18 26.48 -39.07
C PRO A 236 13.49 26.10 -39.81
N PRO A 237 14.56 25.72 -39.09
CA PRO A 237 15.84 25.33 -39.70
C PRO A 237 15.83 23.92 -40.33
N LYS A 238 16.66 23.76 -41.36
CA LYS A 238 16.90 22.53 -42.13
C LYS A 238 17.64 21.45 -41.32
N ALA A 239 17.27 20.19 -41.56
CA ALA A 239 17.91 19.00 -40.98
C ALA A 239 19.34 18.76 -41.50
N PRO A 240 20.26 18.24 -40.66
CA PRO A 240 21.62 17.86 -41.06
C PRO A 240 21.67 16.47 -41.76
N PRO A 241 22.69 16.22 -42.59
CA PRO A 241 22.82 15.00 -43.39
C PRO A 241 23.34 13.79 -42.59
N PHE A 242 22.92 12.60 -43.03
CA PHE A 242 23.32 11.29 -42.54
C PHE A 242 24.85 11.10 -42.53
N GLY A 243 25.40 10.77 -41.36
CA GLY A 243 26.78 10.30 -41.18
C GLY A 243 26.88 8.76 -41.29
N PRO A 244 28.08 8.23 -41.64
CA PRO A 244 28.26 6.83 -42.03
C PRO A 244 28.28 5.84 -40.85
N ARG A 245 27.83 4.60 -41.15
CA ARG A 245 27.93 3.41 -40.30
C ARG A 245 29.39 3.01 -40.07
N HIS A 246 29.72 2.63 -38.85
CA HIS A 246 30.94 1.87 -38.52
C HIS A 246 30.64 0.68 -37.59
N PRO A 247 31.53 -0.34 -37.56
CA PRO A 247 31.20 -1.77 -37.54
C PRO A 247 31.32 -2.39 -36.11
N PRO A 248 31.12 -3.72 -35.91
CA PRO A 248 30.63 -4.27 -34.65
C PRO A 248 31.70 -4.30 -33.55
N ALA A 249 31.25 -4.07 -32.31
CA ALA A 249 32.03 -4.20 -31.10
C ALA A 249 32.39 -5.66 -30.81
N ALA A 250 33.62 -5.86 -30.33
CA ALA A 250 34.17 -7.14 -29.93
C ALA A 250 33.70 -7.56 -28.52
N GLN A 251 33.55 -8.86 -28.31
CA GLN A 251 33.55 -9.57 -27.02
C GLN A 251 34.68 -10.62 -27.07
N PRO A 252 35.12 -11.27 -25.96
CA PRO A 252 34.71 -11.12 -24.55
C PRO A 252 35.91 -11.04 -23.56
N ALA A 253 35.61 -10.78 -22.28
CA ALA A 253 36.39 -11.33 -21.17
C ALA A 253 35.40 -11.92 -20.14
N GLN A 254 35.56 -13.20 -19.85
CA GLN A 254 34.81 -13.96 -18.86
C GLN A 254 35.24 -13.55 -17.44
N SER A 255 34.27 -13.32 -16.56
CA SER A 255 34.44 -13.48 -15.12
C SER A 255 33.16 -14.06 -14.52
N ASN A 256 33.33 -15.02 -13.61
CA ASN A 256 32.25 -15.77 -12.93
C ASN A 256 31.30 -14.88 -12.11
N PRO A 257 30.04 -15.31 -11.89
CA PRO A 257 28.98 -14.46 -11.34
C PRO A 257 28.98 -14.45 -9.79
N PRO A 258 28.65 -13.31 -9.14
CA PRO A 258 28.11 -13.30 -7.79
C PRO A 258 26.57 -13.39 -7.80
N ARG A 259 26.02 -13.79 -6.64
CA ARG A 259 24.62 -14.12 -6.37
C ARG A 259 23.64 -12.98 -6.68
N PHE A 260 22.50 -13.38 -7.23
CA PHE A 260 21.32 -12.58 -7.56
C PHE A 260 20.64 -11.98 -6.34
N SER A 261 20.24 -10.71 -6.46
CA SER A 261 19.14 -10.10 -5.71
C SER A 261 18.15 -9.61 -6.75
N TYR A 262 16.94 -10.18 -6.78
CA TYR A 262 15.87 -9.73 -7.66
C TYR A 262 15.11 -8.63 -6.92
N LEU A 263 15.31 -7.38 -7.29
CA LEU A 263 14.33 -6.35 -6.99
C LEU A 263 13.13 -6.66 -7.90
N LYS A 264 12.02 -7.08 -7.31
CA LYS A 264 10.76 -7.22 -8.02
C LYS A 264 9.96 -6.00 -7.66
N LEU A 265 9.59 -5.18 -8.66
CA LEU A 265 8.74 -4.02 -8.43
C LEU A 265 7.59 -4.37 -7.46
N PRO A 266 7.30 -3.50 -6.49
CA PRO A 266 6.39 -3.81 -5.41
C PRO A 266 5.01 -4.23 -5.93
N ALA A 267 4.44 -5.24 -5.27
CA ALA A 267 3.21 -5.92 -5.69
C ALA A 267 2.00 -4.98 -5.88
N HIS A 268 2.04 -3.75 -5.35
CA HIS A 268 1.00 -2.74 -5.56
C HIS A 268 0.87 -2.25 -7.03
N LEU A 269 1.88 -2.51 -7.88
CA LEU A 269 1.84 -2.22 -9.33
C LEU A 269 1.48 -3.44 -10.20
N GLN A 270 1.46 -4.65 -9.63
CA GLN A 270 1.12 -5.89 -10.34
C GLN A 270 -0.25 -6.40 -9.92
N ARG A 271 -1.31 -5.63 -10.22
CA ARG A 271 -2.69 -6.13 -10.10
C ARG A 271 -2.98 -7.13 -11.23
N PRO A 272 -3.40 -8.37 -10.93
CA PRO A 272 -4.31 -9.08 -11.82
C PRO A 272 -5.72 -8.47 -11.65
N LEU A 273 -6.25 -7.91 -12.74
CA LEU A 273 -7.69 -7.77 -12.90
C LEU A 273 -8.28 -9.18 -12.99
N GLY A 274 -9.04 -9.55 -11.96
CA GLY A 274 -10.06 -10.61 -11.85
C GLY A 274 -10.09 -11.77 -12.85
N LYS A 275 -10.27 -12.96 -12.28
CA LYS A 275 -11.45 -13.77 -12.56
C LYS A 275 -12.14 -14.14 -11.27
#